data_AF-A0A7Y8HYS5-F1
#
_entry.id   AF-A0A7Y8HYS5-F1
#
_cell.length_a   1.000
_cell.length_b   1.000
_cell.length_c   1.000
_cell.angle_alpha   90.00
_cell.angle_beta   90.00
_cell.angle_gamma   90.00
#
_symmetry.space_group_name_H-M   'P 1'
#
loop_
_entity.id
_entity.type
_entity.pdbx_description
1 polymer ?
#
loop_
_entity_poly.entity_id
_entity_poly.type
_entity_poly.pdbx_seq_one_letter_code
_entity_poly.pdbx_strand_id
1 'polypeptide(L)'
;MICERESEAVAARLKGEWPAELKAHVAQCLHCQDALLVAALLTETAEKERVEVPAAGLVWFKSQLRLKREAVERAERPLVWGQRAAAVIAGAGVVWAASWAMDTSASLAVALIGSCIVLGLTAGGLLLAARERE
;
A
#
# COMPACT_ATOMS: atom_id res chain seq x y z
N MET A 1 34.10 0.17 20.43
CA MET A 1 33.95 1.46 21.14
C MET A 1 33.80 2.50 20.05
N ILE A 2 32.66 3.17 19.99
CA ILE A 2 32.31 4.10 18.90
C ILE A 2 33.19 5.35 19.02
N CYS A 3 33.73 5.84 17.91
CA CYS A 3 34.53 7.06 17.89
C CYS A 3 33.62 8.27 17.63
N GLU A 4 33.69 9.30 18.47
CA GLU A 4 32.86 10.49 18.30
C GLU A 4 33.17 11.28 17.02
N ARG A 5 34.42 11.18 16.51
CA ARG A 5 34.90 11.90 15.32
C ARG A 5 34.77 11.10 14.02
N GLU A 6 34.15 9.92 14.07
CA GLU A 6 33.96 9.07 12.90
C GLU A 6 33.13 9.78 11.82
N SER A 7 32.04 10.44 12.23
CA SER A 7 31.17 11.20 11.34
C SER A 7 31.89 12.37 10.65
N GLU A 8 32.75 13.07 11.40
CA GLU A 8 33.61 14.14 10.88
C GLU A 8 34.60 13.60 9.84
N ALA A 9 35.23 12.44 10.11
CA ALA A 9 36.17 11.82 9.19
C ALA A 9 35.50 11.38 7.88
N VAL A 10 34.32 10.78 7.95
CA VAL A 10 33.54 10.40 6.76
C VAL A 10 33.10 11.64 5.97
N ALA A 11 32.62 12.69 6.64
CA ALA A 11 32.23 13.94 6.00
C ALA A 11 33.42 14.65 5.32
N ALA A 12 34.58 14.69 5.97
CA ALA A 12 35.83 15.21 5.42
C ALA A 12 36.24 14.47 4.14
N ARG A 13 36.10 13.13 4.12
CA ARG A 13 36.33 12.33 2.91
C ARG A 13 35.38 12.68 1.77
N LEU A 14 34.09 12.78 2.06
CA LEU A 14 33.07 13.07 1.04
C LEU A 14 33.22 14.48 0.45
N LYS A 15 33.64 15.46 1.25
CA LYS A 15 33.88 16.84 0.81
C LYS A 15 35.28 17.06 0.22
N GLY A 16 36.24 16.18 0.50
CA GLY A 16 37.65 16.35 0.15
C GLY A 16 38.42 17.32 1.05
N GLU A 17 37.82 17.78 2.15
CA GLU A 17 38.40 18.77 3.07
C GLU A 17 38.96 18.09 4.33
N TRP A 18 40.28 18.14 4.53
CA TRP A 18 40.95 17.47 5.65
C TRP A 18 41.65 18.45 6.59
N PRO A 19 41.03 18.82 7.72
CA PRO A 19 41.69 19.54 8.79
C PRO A 19 42.89 18.75 9.34
N ALA A 20 43.99 19.44 9.66
CA ALA A 20 45.22 18.81 10.14
C ALA A 20 45.00 17.94 11.39
N GLU A 21 44.18 18.42 12.33
CA GLU A 21 43.84 17.73 13.58
C GLU A 21 43.03 16.45 13.34
N LEU A 22 42.16 16.44 12.32
CA LEU A 22 41.36 15.29 11.95
C LEU A 22 42.22 14.22 11.27
N LYS A 23 43.15 14.65 10.40
CA LYS A 23 44.12 13.76 9.75
C LYS A 23 45.03 13.07 10.77
N ALA A 24 45.50 13.80 11.78
CA ALA A 24 46.30 13.24 12.87
C ALA A 24 45.51 12.20 13.70
N HIS A 25 44.23 12.48 13.98
CA HIS A 25 43.36 11.56 14.69
C HIS A 25 43.10 10.26 13.92
N VAL A 26 42.75 10.35 12.64
CA VAL A 26 42.50 9.18 11.78
C VAL A 26 43.72 8.26 11.71
N ALA A 27 44.93 8.82 11.66
CA ALA A 27 46.16 8.03 11.64
C ALA A 27 46.35 7.13 12.88
N GLN A 28 45.72 7.49 14.00
CA GLN A 28 45.82 6.76 15.27
C GLN A 28 44.54 5.98 15.64
N CYS A 29 43.43 6.21 14.94
CA CYS A 29 42.14 5.60 15.25
C CYS A 29 41.76 4.53 14.23
N LEU A 30 41.79 3.26 14.64
CA LEU A 30 41.39 2.13 13.79
C LEU A 30 39.93 2.23 13.32
N HIS A 31 39.03 2.71 14.17
CA HIS A 31 37.61 2.83 13.82
C HIS A 31 37.36 3.82 12.69
N CYS A 32 38.05 4.97 12.74
CA CYS A 32 37.99 5.94 11.65
C CYS A 32 38.65 5.42 10.37
N GLN A 33 39.71 4.62 10.46
CA GLN A 33 40.32 3.98 9.29
C GLN A 33 39.37 2.99 8.62
N ASP A 34 38.70 2.14 9.40
CA ASP A 34 37.69 1.20 8.89
C ASP A 34 36.51 1.94 8.25
N ALA A 35 35.99 2.98 8.90
CA ALA A 35 34.91 3.81 8.36
C ALA A 35 35.31 4.47 7.03
N LEU A 36 36.56 4.92 6.90
CA LEU A 36 37.08 5.50 5.65
C LEU A 36 37.27 4.47 4.54
N LEU A 37 37.66 3.23 4.88
CA LEU A 37 37.72 2.13 3.92
C LEU A 37 36.33 1.79 3.37
N VAL A 38 35.33 1.68 4.25
CA VAL A 38 33.94 1.44 3.83
C VAL A 38 33.43 2.60 2.98
N ALA A 39 33.65 3.84 3.42
CA ALA A 39 33.26 5.02 2.67
C ALA A 39 33.92 5.06 1.28
N ALA A 40 35.21 4.70 1.18
CA ALA A 40 35.93 4.61 -0.09
C ALA A 40 35.28 3.60 -1.05
N LEU A 41 34.98 2.40 -0.55
CA LEU A 41 34.34 1.34 -1.35
C LEU A 41 32.95 1.77 -1.85
N LEU A 42 32.16 2.42 -0.99
CA LEU A 42 30.83 2.92 -1.36
C LEU A 42 30.91 4.04 -2.40
N THR A 43 31.87 4.97 -2.28
CA THR A 43 32.05 6.03 -3.28
C THR A 43 32.54 5.49 -4.61
N GLU A 44 33.48 4.53 -4.59
CA GLU A 44 34.02 3.93 -5.81
C GLU A 44 32.96 3.11 -6.57
N THR A 45 32.11 2.39 -5.85
CA THR A 45 30.99 1.65 -6.44
C THR A 45 29.94 2.59 -7.02
N ALA A 46 29.59 3.66 -6.30
CA ALA A 46 28.65 4.68 -6.80
C ALA A 46 29.16 5.42 -8.05
N GLU A 47 30.47 5.64 -8.18
CA GLU A 47 31.05 6.25 -9.39
C GLU A 47 31.03 5.30 -10.60
N LYS A 48 31.25 4.00 -10.38
CA LYS A 48 31.24 2.97 -11.44
C LYS A 48 29.83 2.66 -11.93
N GLU A 49 28.88 2.58 -11.00
CA GLU A 49 27.47 2.40 -11.29
C GLU A 49 26.76 3.73 -11.18
N ARG A 50 26.84 4.56 -12.24
CA ARG A 50 25.95 5.73 -12.37
C ARG A 50 24.51 5.27 -12.58
N VAL A 51 23.89 4.78 -11.51
CA VAL A 51 22.48 4.46 -11.46
C VAL A 51 21.74 5.78 -11.37
N GLU A 52 20.90 6.06 -12.37
CA GLU A 52 19.96 7.17 -12.31
C GLU A 52 18.91 6.88 -11.23
N VAL A 53 19.19 7.31 -10.01
CA VAL A 53 18.24 7.18 -8.90
C VAL A 53 17.15 8.22 -9.11
N PRO A 54 15.87 7.83 -9.14
CA PRO A 54 14.77 8.78 -9.26
C PRO A 54 14.78 9.72 -8.06
N ALA A 55 14.33 10.97 -8.27
CA ALA A 55 14.24 11.97 -7.22
C ALA A 55 13.49 11.39 -6.00
N ALA A 56 14.06 11.53 -4.79
CA ALA A 56 13.50 10.95 -3.57
C ALA A 56 12.03 11.35 -3.33
N GLY A 57 11.67 12.59 -3.69
CA GLY A 57 10.29 13.08 -3.63
C GLY A 57 9.32 12.31 -4.52
N LEU A 58 9.76 11.84 -5.69
CA LEU A 58 8.94 11.02 -6.58
C LEU A 58 8.66 9.63 -5.98
N VAL A 59 9.68 9.02 -5.37
CA VAL A 59 9.55 7.71 -4.71
C VAL A 59 8.59 7.83 -3.52
N TRP A 60 8.76 8.85 -2.68
CA TRP A 60 7.87 9.10 -1.55
C TRP A 60 6.44 9.43 -2.00
N PHE A 61 6.26 10.24 -3.04
CA PHE A 61 4.94 10.54 -3.55
C PHE A 61 4.22 9.29 -4.08
N LYS A 62 4.93 8.42 -4.81
CA LYS A 62 4.39 7.14 -5.28
C LYS A 62 4.00 6.23 -4.11
N SER A 63 4.81 6.17 -3.05
CA SER A 63 4.48 5.36 -1.87
C SER A 63 3.24 5.90 -1.15
N GLN A 64 3.11 7.22 -1.01
CA GLN A 64 1.93 7.87 -0.45
C GLN A 64 0.67 7.61 -1.28
N LEU A 65 0.77 7.64 -2.61
CA LEU A 65 -0.34 7.29 -3.50
C LEU A 65 -0.78 5.83 -3.31
N ARG A 66 0.15 4.90 -3.14
CA ARG A 66 -0.18 3.48 -2.85
C ARG A 66 -0.92 3.35 -1.52
N LEU A 67 -0.41 3.98 -0.46
CA LEU A 67 -1.07 3.97 0.85
C LEU A 67 -2.48 4.55 0.81
N LYS A 68 -2.68 5.64 0.05
CA LYS A 68 -4.01 6.24 -0.13
C LYS A 68 -4.96 5.31 -0.88
N ARG A 69 -4.50 4.64 -1.94
CA ARG A 69 -5.33 3.67 -2.69
C ARG A 69 -5.75 2.50 -1.81
N GLU A 70 -4.82 1.94 -1.04
CA GLU A 70 -5.12 0.84 -0.11
C GLU A 70 -6.10 1.27 1.01
N ALA A 71 -6.07 2.55 1.42
CA ALA A 71 -7.02 3.10 2.38
C ALA A 71 -8.42 3.28 1.77
N VAL A 72 -8.50 3.76 0.53
CA VAL A 72 -9.78 3.89 -0.20
C VAL A 72 -10.41 2.52 -0.45
N GLU A 73 -9.62 1.54 -0.92
CA GLU A 73 -10.11 0.18 -1.16
C GLU A 73 -10.67 -0.47 0.12
N ARG A 74 -10.01 -0.25 1.27
CA ARG A 74 -10.55 -0.68 2.57
C ARG A 74 -11.85 0.02 2.96
N ALA A 75 -12.02 1.30 2.58
CA ALA A 75 -13.22 2.07 2.86
C ALA A 75 -14.39 1.73 1.93
N GLU A 76 -14.12 1.28 0.70
CA GLU A 76 -15.15 0.92 -0.29
C GLU A 76 -15.79 -0.44 0.01
N ARG A 77 -15.05 -1.37 0.63
CA ARG A 77 -15.58 -2.69 1.04
C ARG A 77 -16.92 -2.62 1.81
N PRO A 78 -17.06 -1.87 2.92
CA PRO A 78 -18.32 -1.80 3.66
C PRO A 78 -19.45 -1.12 2.87
N LEU A 79 -19.13 -0.17 1.99
CA LEU A 79 -20.13 0.48 1.13
C LEU A 79 -20.80 -0.51 0.17
N VAL A 80 -20.01 -1.38 -0.46
CA VAL A 80 -20.53 -2.43 -1.36
C VAL A 80 -21.45 -3.39 -0.61
N TRP A 81 -21.10 -3.78 0.62
CA TRP A 81 -21.97 -4.62 1.46
C TRP A 81 -23.27 -3.90 1.84
N GLY A 82 -23.20 -2.62 2.21
CA GLY A 82 -24.38 -1.82 2.53
C GLY A 82 -25.34 -1.67 1.35
N GLN A 83 -24.82 -1.37 0.16
CA GLN A 83 -25.63 -1.25 -1.06
C GLN A 83 -26.32 -2.57 -1.43
N ARG A 84 -25.64 -3.71 -1.25
CA ARG A 84 -26.22 -5.04 -1.47
C ARG A 84 -27.33 -5.36 -0.46
N ALA A 85 -27.10 -5.09 0.82
CA ALA A 85 -28.12 -5.29 1.85
C ALA A 85 -29.38 -4.46 1.57
N ALA A 86 -29.20 -3.19 1.19
CA ALA A 86 -30.30 -2.32 0.80
C ALA A 86 -31.08 -2.87 -0.41
N ALA A 87 -30.39 -3.36 -1.45
CA ALA A 87 -31.04 -3.95 -2.62
C ALA A 87 -31.85 -5.21 -2.28
N VAL A 88 -31.33 -6.09 -1.43
CA VAL A 88 -32.04 -7.31 -0.98
C VAL A 88 -33.28 -6.95 -0.17
N ILE A 89 -33.16 -6.00 0.76
CA ILE A 89 -34.29 -5.55 1.59
C ILE A 89 -35.37 -4.90 0.71
N ALA A 90 -34.97 -4.03 -0.21
CA ALA A 90 -35.90 -3.39 -1.14
C ALA A 90 -36.63 -4.43 -2.02
N GLY A 91 -35.90 -5.39 -2.57
CA GLY A 91 -36.49 -6.49 -3.36
C GLY A 91 -37.49 -7.33 -2.57
N ALA A 92 -37.14 -7.69 -1.33
CA ALA A 92 -38.03 -8.43 -0.44
C ALA A 92 -39.31 -7.62 -0.11
N GLY A 93 -39.18 -6.31 0.13
CA GLY A 93 -40.31 -5.42 0.39
C GLY A 93 -41.27 -5.33 -0.80
N VAL A 94 -40.75 -5.30 -2.03
CA VAL A 94 -41.57 -5.31 -3.26
C VAL A 94 -42.34 -6.63 -3.39
N VAL A 95 -41.69 -7.78 -3.17
CA VAL A 95 -42.34 -9.10 -3.23
C VAL A 95 -43.43 -9.20 -2.17
N TRP A 96 -43.14 -8.73 -0.94
CA TRP A 96 -44.12 -8.71 0.15
C TRP A 96 -45.31 -7.82 -0.20
N ALA A 97 -45.10 -6.60 -0.70
CA ALA A 97 -46.20 -5.72 -1.08
C ALA A 97 -47.06 -6.32 -2.21
N ALA A 98 -46.42 -6.95 -3.21
CA ALA A 98 -47.11 -7.58 -4.33
C ALA A 98 -47.97 -8.78 -3.89
N SER A 99 -47.57 -9.53 -2.85
CA SER A 99 -48.35 -10.67 -2.36
C SER A 99 -49.68 -10.28 -1.72
N TRP A 100 -49.80 -9.02 -1.24
CA TRP A 100 -51.05 -8.50 -0.68
C TRP A 100 -51.98 -7.90 -1.75
N ALA A 101 -51.44 -7.53 -2.92
CA ALA A 101 -52.16 -6.77 -3.94
C ALA A 101 -52.69 -7.63 -5.12
N MET A 102 -52.27 -8.89 -5.25
CA MET A 102 -52.55 -9.72 -6.43
C MET A 102 -53.39 -10.97 -6.13
N ASP A 103 -54.26 -11.32 -7.07
CA ASP A 103 -55.04 -12.57 -7.10
C ASP A 103 -54.09 -13.80 -7.15
N THR A 104 -54.50 -14.92 -6.55
CA THR A 104 -53.62 -16.03 -6.11
C THR A 104 -52.77 -16.68 -7.22
N SER A 105 -53.15 -16.49 -8.50
CA SER A 105 -52.42 -17.02 -9.67
C SER A 105 -51.22 -16.17 -10.11
N ALA A 106 -51.17 -14.87 -9.78
CA ALA A 106 -50.09 -13.96 -10.20
C ALA A 106 -48.95 -13.83 -9.16
N SER A 107 -49.17 -14.25 -7.92
CA SER A 107 -48.19 -14.17 -6.83
C SER A 107 -46.98 -15.08 -7.05
N LEU A 108 -47.16 -16.25 -7.68
CA LEU A 108 -46.09 -17.21 -7.95
C LEU A 108 -45.06 -16.69 -8.97
N ALA A 109 -45.51 -15.95 -9.99
CA ALA A 109 -44.62 -15.37 -11.00
C ALA A 109 -43.75 -14.26 -10.41
N VAL A 110 -44.32 -13.39 -9.57
CA VAL A 110 -43.59 -12.32 -8.88
C VAL A 110 -42.61 -12.89 -7.85
N ALA A 111 -43.01 -13.95 -7.12
CA ALA A 111 -42.14 -14.64 -6.18
C ALA A 111 -40.93 -15.30 -6.87
N LEU A 112 -41.13 -15.95 -8.02
CA LEU A 112 -40.04 -16.58 -8.78
C LEU A 112 -39.06 -15.54 -9.35
N ILE A 113 -39.56 -14.44 -9.93
CA ILE A 113 -38.71 -13.37 -10.46
C ILE A 113 -37.93 -12.68 -9.33
N GLY A 114 -38.61 -12.37 -8.21
CA GLY A 114 -37.97 -11.81 -7.03
C GLY A 114 -36.89 -12.73 -6.45
N SER A 115 -37.16 -14.03 -6.36
CA SER A 115 -36.20 -15.03 -5.88
C SER A 115 -34.99 -15.16 -6.81
N CYS A 116 -35.18 -15.14 -8.13
CA CYS A 116 -34.07 -15.15 -9.09
C CYS A 116 -33.18 -13.90 -8.99
N ILE A 117 -33.76 -12.71 -8.75
CA ILE A 117 -32.98 -11.47 -8.58
C ILE A 117 -32.15 -11.53 -7.28
N VAL A 118 -32.75 -12.00 -6.18
CA VAL A 118 -32.06 -12.16 -4.89
C VAL A 118 -30.96 -13.23 -4.98
N LEU A 119 -31.23 -14.36 -5.63
CA LEU A 119 -30.25 -15.44 -5.85
C LEU A 119 -29.11 -15.00 -6.79
N GLY A 120 -29.41 -14.22 -7.83
CA GLY A 120 -28.38 -13.66 -8.72
C GLY A 120 -27.46 -12.66 -8.01
N LEU A 121 -28.01 -11.79 -7.16
CA LEU A 121 -27.25 -10.82 -6.39
C LEU A 121 -26.38 -11.47 -5.30
N THR A 122 -26.85 -12.56 -4.70
CA THR A 122 -26.11 -13.31 -3.67
C THR A 122 -25.03 -14.22 -4.27
N ALA A 123 -25.34 -14.94 -5.37
CA ALA A 123 -24.36 -15.77 -6.08
C ALA A 123 -23.23 -14.93 -6.71
N GLY A 124 -23.57 -13.78 -7.32
CA GLY A 124 -22.56 -12.84 -7.81
C GLY A 124 -21.69 -12.25 -6.70
N GLY A 125 -22.25 -12.05 -5.51
CA GLY A 125 -21.52 -11.60 -4.33
C GLY A 125 -20.52 -12.64 -3.80
N LEU A 126 -20.91 -13.92 -3.78
CA LEU A 126 -20.06 -15.04 -3.37
C LEU A 126 -18.89 -15.26 -4.35
N LEU A 127 -19.12 -15.14 -5.66
CA LEU A 127 -18.07 -15.29 -6.66
C LEU A 127 -17.03 -14.16 -6.59
N LEU A 128 -17.45 -12.94 -6.29
CA LEU A 128 -16.52 -11.82 -6.08
C LEU A 128 -15.72 -11.96 -4.78
N ALA A 129 -16.38 -12.42 -3.70
CA ALA A 129 -15.71 -12.69 -2.43
C ALA A 129 -14.74 -13.88 -2.50
N ALA A 130 -15.01 -14.87 -3.35
CA ALA A 130 -14.11 -15.98 -3.62
C ALA A 130 -12.89 -15.53 -4.45
N ARG A 131 -13.10 -14.63 -5.42
CA ARG A 131 -12.03 -14.07 -6.27
C ARG A 131 -11.05 -13.16 -5.52
N GLU A 132 -11.48 -12.49 -4.45
CA GLU A 132 -10.60 -11.68 -3.59
C GLU A 132 -9.72 -12.51 -2.63
N ARG A 133 -9.90 -13.85 -2.56
CA ARG A 133 -9.08 -14.73 -1.71
C ARG A 133 -7.93 -15.43 -2.44
N GLU A 134 -7.93 -15.45 -3.77
CA GLU A 134 -6.86 -15.98 -4.62
C GLU A 134 -5.84 -14.88 -4.96
#